data_AF-A0A538NUY0-F1
#
_entry.id   AF-A0A538NUY0-F1
#
_cell.length_a   1.000
_cell.length_b   1.000
_cell.length_c   1.000
_cell.angle_alpha   90.00
_cell.angle_beta   90.00
_cell.angle_gamma   90.00
#
_symmetry.space_group_name_H-M   'P 1'
#
loop_
_entity.id
_entity.type
_entity.pdbx_description
1 polymer ?
#
loop_
_entity_poly.entity_id
_entity_poly.type
_entity_poly.pdbx_seq_one_letter_code
_entity_poly.pdbx_strand_id
1 'polypeptide(L)'
;MRWLLVLIIIAKLLAAQGYRNSSVLLRGVREQIKSQTNQALKQEEARYKDSTDGPSLEEREEYYKALTESLYLQRRAGLIETLFAWWSDVLRTTNGVERRNLPNAGKEIGVLAKRFGTVEILQRMRCLEELRDHLNRNIQEALAIEVAFLAIFRD
;
A
#
# COMPACT_ATOMS: atom_id res chain seq x y z
N MET A 1 -9.29 2.47 13.86
CA MET A 1 -9.71 1.06 13.59
C MET A 1 -10.01 0.74 12.12
N ARG A 2 -10.36 1.71 11.25
CA ARG A 2 -10.75 1.47 9.84
C ARG A 2 -9.62 0.93 8.94
N TRP A 3 -8.35 1.22 9.26
CA TRP A 3 -7.17 0.78 8.48
C TRP A 3 -6.80 -0.69 8.64
N LEU A 4 -7.11 -1.31 9.80
CA LEU A 4 -6.87 -2.74 10.05
C LEU A 4 -7.82 -3.62 9.24
N LEU A 5 -9.06 -3.19 9.06
CA LEU A 5 -10.04 -3.86 8.19
C LEU A 5 -9.59 -3.82 6.72
N VAL A 6 -9.05 -2.69 6.25
CA VAL A 6 -8.49 -2.58 4.88
C VAL A 6 -7.28 -3.51 4.70
N LEU A 7 -6.40 -3.61 5.69
CA LEU A 7 -5.26 -4.54 5.68
C LEU A 7 -5.69 -6.02 5.70
N ILE A 8 -6.70 -6.36 6.49
CA ILE A 8 -7.27 -7.72 6.55
C ILE A 8 -8.03 -8.05 5.26
N ILE A 9 -8.72 -7.09 4.65
CA ILE A 9 -9.39 -7.25 3.36
C ILE A 9 -8.36 -7.41 2.24
N ILE A 10 -7.26 -6.65 2.24
CA ILE A 10 -6.14 -6.80 1.29
C ILE A 10 -5.48 -8.17 1.45
N ALA A 11 -5.19 -8.60 2.68
CA ALA A 11 -4.61 -9.92 2.94
C ALA A 11 -5.56 -11.06 2.55
N LYS A 12 -6.87 -10.92 2.82
CA LYS A 12 -7.90 -11.89 2.40
C LYS A 12 -8.13 -11.91 0.89
N LEU A 13 -8.10 -10.76 0.21
CA LEU A 13 -8.23 -10.68 -1.24
C LEU A 13 -6.98 -11.21 -1.95
N LEU A 14 -5.79 -10.92 -1.41
CA LEU A 14 -4.51 -11.49 -1.88
C LEU A 14 -4.46 -13.01 -1.72
N ALA A 15 -5.02 -13.55 -0.63
CA ALA A 15 -5.03 -14.98 -0.36
C ALA A 15 -6.14 -15.75 -1.10
N ALA A 16 -7.26 -15.10 -1.48
CA ALA A 16 -8.43 -15.78 -2.03
C ALA A 16 -8.65 -15.56 -3.54
N GLN A 17 -8.20 -14.44 -4.12
CA GLN A 17 -8.35 -14.14 -5.55
C GLN A 17 -7.14 -13.33 -6.04
N GLY A 18 -5.99 -13.99 -6.11
CA GLY A 18 -4.82 -13.45 -6.79
C GLY A 18 -5.18 -13.07 -8.23
N TYR A 19 -4.46 -12.11 -8.79
CA TYR A 19 -4.37 -11.80 -10.22
C TYR A 19 -5.19 -10.63 -10.81
N ARG A 20 -6.31 -10.13 -10.24
CA ARG A 20 -7.11 -9.09 -10.95
C ARG A 20 -7.41 -7.75 -10.27
N ASN A 21 -7.16 -7.56 -8.97
CA ASN A 21 -7.68 -6.37 -8.25
C ASN A 21 -6.64 -5.49 -7.54
N SER A 22 -5.33 -5.75 -7.68
CA SER A 22 -4.29 -4.97 -6.97
C SER A 22 -4.18 -3.51 -7.45
N SER A 23 -4.29 -3.26 -8.76
CA SER A 23 -4.33 -1.90 -9.32
C SER A 23 -5.61 -1.14 -8.92
N VAL A 24 -6.73 -1.86 -8.75
CA VAL A 24 -8.00 -1.31 -8.26
C VAL A 24 -7.88 -0.86 -6.79
N LEU A 25 -7.15 -1.60 -5.96
CA LEU A 25 -6.94 -1.24 -4.56
C LEU A 25 -6.13 0.05 -4.41
N LEU A 26 -5.06 0.25 -5.17
CA LEU A 26 -4.30 1.50 -5.12
C LEU A 26 -5.08 2.67 -5.72
N ARG A 27 -5.90 2.42 -6.75
CA ARG A 27 -6.85 3.43 -7.25
C ARG A 27 -7.84 3.86 -6.16
N GLY A 28 -8.42 2.91 -5.44
CA GLY A 28 -9.32 3.20 -4.31
C GLY A 28 -8.63 3.97 -3.18
N VAL A 29 -7.37 3.65 -2.88
CA VAL A 29 -6.56 4.42 -1.92
C VAL A 29 -6.32 5.85 -2.41
N ARG A 30 -5.99 6.04 -3.69
CA ARG A 30 -5.81 7.37 -4.31
C ARG A 30 -7.10 8.18 -4.26
N GLU A 31 -8.22 7.57 -4.60
CA GLU A 31 -9.55 8.20 -4.57
C GLU A 31 -9.95 8.59 -3.13
N GLN A 32 -9.67 7.74 -2.15
CA GLN A 32 -9.91 8.05 -0.75
C GLN A 32 -9.07 9.24 -0.28
N ILE A 33 -7.77 9.27 -0.58
CA ILE A 33 -6.89 10.39 -0.22
C ILE A 33 -7.35 11.68 -0.89
N LYS A 34 -7.70 11.62 -2.19
CA LYS A 34 -8.25 12.77 -2.93
C LYS A 34 -9.57 13.27 -2.35
N SER A 35 -10.45 12.37 -1.92
CA SER A 35 -11.72 12.74 -1.29
C SER A 35 -11.49 13.44 0.06
N GLN A 36 -10.61 12.90 0.91
CA GLN A 36 -10.29 13.48 2.22
C GLN A 36 -9.62 14.86 2.10
N THR A 37 -8.70 15.02 1.16
CA THR A 37 -7.99 16.29 0.93
C THR A 37 -8.90 17.34 0.30
N ASN A 38 -9.74 16.97 -0.67
CA ASN A 38 -10.76 17.88 -1.22
C ASN A 38 -11.79 18.32 -0.16
N GLN A 39 -12.16 17.44 0.76
CA GLN A 39 -13.06 17.79 1.86
C GLN A 39 -12.38 18.79 2.81
N ALA A 40 -11.10 18.60 3.12
CA ALA A 40 -10.33 19.54 3.94
C ALA A 40 -10.18 20.91 3.25
N LEU A 41 -9.87 20.94 1.95
CA LEU A 41 -9.80 22.18 1.16
C LEU A 41 -11.14 22.93 1.18
N LYS A 42 -12.27 22.26 0.92
CA LYS A 42 -13.60 22.89 0.96
C LYS A 42 -13.96 23.47 2.33
N GLN A 43 -13.57 22.80 3.41
CA GLN A 43 -13.78 23.29 4.77
C GLN A 43 -12.94 24.54 5.04
N GLU A 44 -11.74 24.60 4.48
CA GLU A 44 -10.84 25.74 4.61
C GLU A 44 -11.31 26.93 3.74
N GLU A 45 -11.68 26.69 2.48
CA GLU A 45 -12.29 27.69 1.60
C GLU A 45 -13.53 28.31 2.25
N ALA A 46 -14.43 27.49 2.82
CA ALA A 46 -15.61 27.99 3.51
C ALA A 46 -15.27 28.85 4.75
N ARG A 47 -14.11 28.62 5.37
CA ARG A 47 -13.67 29.33 6.59
C ARG A 47 -12.97 30.65 6.28
N TYR A 48 -12.29 30.75 5.14
CA TYR A 48 -11.48 31.92 4.77
C TYR A 48 -12.04 32.71 3.57
N LYS A 49 -13.23 32.33 3.06
CA LYS A 49 -13.94 33.04 1.99
C LYS A 49 -14.11 34.55 2.26
N ASP A 50 -14.21 34.93 3.53
CA ASP A 50 -14.44 36.31 3.97
C ASP A 50 -13.22 36.96 4.65
N SER A 51 -12.05 36.31 4.67
CA SER A 51 -10.83 36.88 5.26
C SER A 51 -9.93 37.51 4.20
N THR A 52 -9.64 38.80 4.35
CA THR A 52 -8.82 39.57 3.39
C THR A 52 -7.32 39.43 3.61
N ASP A 53 -6.90 38.89 4.76
CA ASP A 53 -5.50 38.60 5.08
C ASP A 53 -5.25 37.08 5.11
N GLY A 54 -4.64 36.55 4.05
CA GLY A 54 -4.22 35.16 3.97
C GLY A 54 -3.60 34.80 2.61
N PRO A 55 -2.93 33.62 2.52
CA PRO A 55 -2.43 33.08 1.25
C PRO A 55 -3.55 33.05 0.21
N SER A 56 -3.21 33.33 -1.04
CA SER A 56 -4.20 33.37 -2.11
C SER A 56 -4.87 31.99 -2.27
N LEU A 57 -6.09 31.95 -2.81
CA LEU A 57 -6.79 30.68 -3.06
C LEU A 57 -5.94 29.74 -3.95
N GLU A 58 -5.19 30.30 -4.89
CA GLU A 58 -4.29 29.56 -5.78
C GLU A 58 -3.13 28.89 -5.01
N GLU A 59 -2.49 29.60 -4.09
CA GLU A 59 -1.42 29.05 -3.23
C GLU A 59 -1.94 27.90 -2.34
N ARG A 60 -3.19 28.00 -1.86
CA ARG A 60 -3.83 26.92 -1.08
C ARG A 60 -4.16 25.72 -1.94
N GLU A 61 -4.69 25.93 -3.14
CA GLU A 61 -4.93 24.84 -4.07
C GLU A 61 -3.65 24.08 -4.40
N GLU A 62 -2.54 24.78 -4.64
CA GLU A 62 -1.22 24.19 -4.86
C GLU A 62 -0.73 23.41 -3.64
N TYR A 63 -0.85 23.98 -2.45
CA TYR A 63 -0.52 23.29 -1.20
C TYR A 63 -1.30 21.98 -1.05
N TYR A 64 -2.61 21.98 -1.24
CA TYR A 64 -3.42 20.77 -1.11
C TYR A 64 -3.15 19.76 -2.24
N LYS A 65 -2.81 20.20 -3.45
CA LYS A 65 -2.32 19.32 -4.53
C LYS A 65 -1.03 18.60 -4.11
N ALA A 66 -0.04 19.34 -3.62
CA ALA A 66 1.22 18.78 -3.15
C ALA A 66 1.04 17.86 -1.93
N LEU A 67 0.17 18.24 -0.98
CA LEU A 67 -0.16 17.42 0.18
C LEU A 67 -0.83 16.10 -0.23
N THR A 68 -1.76 16.15 -1.19
CA THR A 68 -2.43 14.96 -1.73
C THR A 68 -1.41 13.99 -2.34
N GLU A 69 -0.48 14.52 -3.12
CA GLU A 69 0.59 13.71 -3.73
C GLU A 69 1.51 13.10 -2.67
N SER A 70 1.96 13.89 -1.70
CA SER A 70 2.81 13.41 -0.60
C SER A 70 2.14 12.30 0.23
N LEU A 71 0.88 12.48 0.61
CA LEU A 71 0.10 11.49 1.35
C LEU A 71 -0.09 10.20 0.53
N TYR A 72 -0.30 10.33 -0.78
CA TYR A 72 -0.38 9.18 -1.67
C TYR A 72 0.94 8.39 -1.71
N LEU A 73 2.07 9.06 -1.88
CA LEU A 73 3.39 8.43 -1.90
C LEU A 73 3.69 7.73 -0.56
N GLN A 74 3.40 8.39 0.57
CA GLN A 74 3.54 7.80 1.90
C GLN A 74 2.67 6.54 2.06
N ARG A 75 1.41 6.62 1.63
CA ARG A 75 0.47 5.50 1.76
C ARG A 75 0.88 4.31 0.88
N ARG A 76 1.34 4.59 -0.34
CA ARG A 76 1.86 3.58 -1.26
C ARG A 76 3.09 2.88 -0.67
N ALA A 77 4.04 3.64 -0.14
CA ALA A 77 5.21 3.07 0.55
C ALA A 77 4.79 2.18 1.73
N GLY A 78 3.86 2.63 2.57
CA GLY A 78 3.37 1.83 3.70
C GLY A 78 2.71 0.50 3.30
N LEU A 79 2.06 0.43 2.13
CA LEU A 79 1.51 -0.82 1.62
C LEU A 79 2.61 -1.80 1.19
N ILE A 80 3.66 -1.31 0.52
CA ILE A 80 4.81 -2.13 0.14
C ILE A 80 5.55 -2.64 1.39
N GLU A 81 5.76 -1.79 2.40
CA GLU A 81 6.38 -2.20 3.66
C GLU A 81 5.53 -3.23 4.43
N THR A 82 4.20 -3.17 4.32
CA THR A 82 3.32 -4.22 4.86
C THR A 82 3.55 -5.55 4.15
N LEU A 83 3.68 -5.56 2.82
CA LEU A 83 3.99 -6.77 2.07
C LEU A 83 5.35 -7.35 2.46
N PHE A 84 6.36 -6.49 2.69
CA PHE A 84 7.67 -6.93 3.20
C PHE A 84 7.55 -7.54 4.60
N ALA A 85 6.82 -6.91 5.50
CA ALA A 85 6.58 -7.43 6.84
C ALA A 85 5.90 -8.81 6.79
N TRP A 86 4.94 -8.99 5.89
CA TRP A 86 4.24 -10.26 5.70
C TRP A 86 5.17 -11.37 5.19
N TRP A 87 5.91 -11.14 4.10
CA TRP A 87 6.86 -12.14 3.58
C TRP A 87 8.00 -12.41 4.56
N SER A 88 8.43 -11.42 5.34
CA SER A 88 9.43 -11.61 6.41
C SER A 88 8.90 -12.52 7.51
N ASP A 89 7.62 -12.41 7.88
CA ASP A 89 7.00 -13.31 8.86
C ASP A 89 6.78 -14.72 8.30
N VAL A 90 6.49 -14.86 7.00
CA VAL A 90 6.45 -16.16 6.31
C VAL A 90 7.83 -16.81 6.36
N LEU A 91 8.88 -16.09 5.96
CA LEU A 91 10.26 -16.57 6.02
C LEU A 91 10.66 -16.98 7.44
N ARG A 92 10.36 -16.15 8.44
CA ARG A 92 10.63 -16.46 9.85
C ARG A 92 9.91 -17.71 10.30
N THR A 93 8.62 -17.84 9.96
CA THR A 93 7.82 -19.02 10.32
C THR A 93 8.35 -20.29 9.65
N THR A 94 8.77 -20.23 8.38
CA THR A 94 9.41 -21.36 7.68
C THR A 94 10.70 -21.82 8.36
N ASN A 95 11.42 -20.90 9.01
CA ASN A 95 12.68 -21.19 9.70
C ASN A 95 12.53 -21.32 11.23
N GLY A 96 11.30 -21.47 11.75
CA GLY A 96 11.05 -21.70 13.18
C GLY A 96 11.29 -20.49 14.09
N VAL A 97 11.34 -19.28 13.55
CA VAL A 97 11.52 -18.04 14.32
C VAL A 97 10.16 -17.50 14.79
N GLU A 98 9.99 -17.33 16.10
CA GLU A 98 8.70 -16.95 16.71
C GLU A 98 8.34 -15.47 16.55
N ARG A 99 9.32 -14.59 16.29
CA ARG A 99 9.09 -13.14 16.16
C ARG A 99 8.25 -12.83 14.92
N ARG A 100 7.12 -12.14 15.11
CA ARG A 100 6.22 -11.70 14.04
C ARG A 100 5.95 -10.21 14.07
N ASN A 101 5.95 -9.57 12.90
CA ASN A 101 5.53 -8.20 12.69
C ASN A 101 4.00 -8.09 12.63
N LEU A 102 3.31 -9.14 12.17
CA LEU A 102 1.86 -9.22 11.97
C LEU A 102 1.26 -10.35 12.81
N PRO A 103 1.08 -10.15 14.14
CA PRO A 103 0.63 -11.21 15.05
C PRO A 103 -0.76 -11.76 14.70
N ASN A 104 -1.64 -10.92 14.15
CA ASN A 104 -3.02 -11.28 13.78
C ASN A 104 -3.14 -12.10 12.48
N ALA A 105 -2.06 -12.27 11.72
CA ALA A 105 -2.06 -12.98 10.42
C ALA A 105 -1.40 -14.37 10.51
N GLY A 106 -1.22 -14.90 11.73
CA GLY A 106 -0.45 -16.12 11.97
C GLY A 106 -0.98 -17.36 11.24
N LYS A 107 -2.30 -17.46 11.02
CA LYS A 107 -2.93 -18.59 10.33
C LYS A 107 -2.54 -18.60 8.85
N GLU A 108 -2.71 -17.47 8.17
CA GLU A 108 -2.39 -17.29 6.76
C GLU A 108 -0.88 -17.43 6.52
N ILE A 109 -0.07 -16.84 7.40
CA ILE A 109 1.40 -16.98 7.38
C ILE A 109 1.80 -18.45 7.49
N GLY A 110 1.19 -19.20 8.41
CA GLY A 110 1.49 -20.63 8.59
C GLY A 110 1.14 -21.50 7.38
N VAL A 111 0.10 -21.14 6.62
CA VAL A 111 -0.24 -21.84 5.36
C VAL A 111 0.85 -21.62 4.31
N LEU A 112 1.28 -20.37 4.11
CA LEU A 112 2.33 -20.03 3.14
C LEU A 112 3.69 -20.60 3.53
N ALA A 113 4.01 -20.59 4.82
CA ALA A 113 5.27 -21.11 5.34
C ALA A 113 5.43 -22.63 5.13
N LYS A 114 4.30 -23.37 5.08
CA LYS A 114 4.27 -24.80 4.72
C LYS A 114 4.29 -25.04 3.21
N ARG A 115 3.83 -24.07 2.43
CA ARG A 115 3.68 -24.17 0.98
C ARG A 115 4.99 -23.92 0.24
N PHE A 116 5.77 -22.94 0.70
CA PHE A 116 6.97 -22.48 0.01
C PHE A 116 8.24 -22.74 0.83
N GLY A 117 9.32 -23.11 0.14
CA GLY A 117 10.65 -23.23 0.74
C GLY A 117 11.33 -21.87 0.92
N THR A 118 12.38 -21.83 1.75
CA THR A 118 13.16 -20.59 2.02
C THR A 118 13.66 -19.89 0.75
N VAL A 119 14.24 -20.64 -0.20
CA VAL A 119 14.76 -20.08 -1.46
C VAL A 119 13.65 -19.40 -2.26
N GLU A 120 12.50 -20.04 -2.30
CA GLU A 120 11.34 -19.58 -3.06
C GLU A 120 10.70 -18.32 -2.45
N ILE A 121 10.68 -18.24 -1.12
CA ILE A 121 10.26 -17.04 -0.39
C ILE A 121 11.23 -15.88 -0.66
N LEU A 122 12.54 -16.12 -0.64
CA LEU A 122 13.55 -15.10 -0.92
C LEU A 122 13.47 -14.56 -2.36
N GLN A 123 13.14 -15.41 -3.34
CA GLN A 123 12.90 -14.97 -4.72
C GLN A 123 11.71 -14.01 -4.80
N ARG A 124 10.61 -14.33 -4.11
CA ARG A 124 9.42 -13.45 -4.07
C ARG A 124 9.70 -12.13 -3.35
N MET A 125 10.49 -12.15 -2.28
CA MET A 125 10.95 -10.92 -1.62
C MET A 125 11.80 -10.05 -2.56
N ARG A 126 12.65 -10.65 -3.41
CA ARG A 126 13.42 -9.91 -4.42
C ARG A 126 12.52 -9.25 -5.47
N CYS A 127 11.49 -9.94 -5.95
CA CYS A 127 10.50 -9.33 -6.84
C CYS A 127 9.76 -8.16 -6.17
N LEU A 128 9.55 -8.21 -4.85
CA LEU A 128 8.97 -7.10 -4.09
C LEU A 128 9.93 -5.92 -3.94
N GLU A 129 11.24 -6.17 -3.85
CA GLU A 129 12.27 -5.12 -3.90
C GLU A 129 12.28 -4.42 -5.27
N GLU A 130 12.23 -5.19 -6.34
CA GLU A 130 12.12 -4.66 -7.71
C GLU A 130 10.85 -3.83 -7.90
N LEU A 131 9.71 -4.27 -7.34
CA LEU A 131 8.48 -3.48 -7.35
C LEU A 131 8.67 -2.13 -6.65
N ARG A 132 9.26 -2.13 -5.45
CA ARG A 132 9.53 -0.89 -4.72
C ARG A 132 10.39 0.06 -5.54
N ASP A 133 11.43 -0.45 -6.19
CA ASP A 133 12.31 0.34 -7.03
C ASP A 133 11.59 0.89 -8.27
N HIS A 134 10.73 0.08 -8.90
CA HIS A 134 9.90 0.54 -10.02
C HIS A 134 8.91 1.61 -9.62
N LEU A 135 8.31 1.53 -8.44
CA LEU A 135 7.38 2.55 -7.93
C LEU A 135 8.08 3.86 -7.56
N ASN A 136 9.37 3.81 -7.20
CA ASN A 136 10.19 4.99 -6.96
C ASN A 136 10.73 5.62 -8.24
N ARG A 137 10.80 4.86 -9.33
CA ARG A 137 11.09 5.37 -10.67
C ARG A 137 9.78 5.82 -11.30
N ASN A 138 9.82 6.80 -12.22
CA ASN A 138 8.63 7.37 -12.86
C ASN A 138 7.98 6.40 -13.89
N ILE A 139 7.74 5.16 -13.48
CA ILE A 139 7.15 4.07 -14.28
C ILE A 139 5.63 4.07 -14.07
N GLN A 140 4.88 3.57 -15.05
CA GLN A 140 3.45 3.36 -14.91
C GLN A 140 3.14 2.40 -13.75
N GLU A 141 2.66 2.97 -12.65
CA GLU A 141 2.42 2.27 -11.39
C GLU A 141 1.52 1.04 -11.55
N ALA A 142 0.41 1.15 -12.27
CA ALA A 142 -0.51 0.05 -12.49
C ALA A 142 0.17 -1.18 -13.13
N LEU A 143 0.98 -0.93 -14.16
CA LEU A 143 1.72 -1.98 -14.86
C LEU A 143 2.79 -2.61 -13.96
N ALA A 144 3.55 -1.79 -13.23
CA ALA A 144 4.58 -2.27 -12.31
C ALA A 144 3.98 -3.23 -11.26
N ILE A 145 2.81 -2.89 -10.73
CA ILE A 145 2.09 -3.72 -9.76
C ILE A 145 1.59 -5.01 -10.38
N GLU A 146 0.98 -4.95 -11.56
CA GLU A 146 0.46 -6.14 -12.25
C GLU A 146 1.58 -7.14 -12.52
N VAL A 147 2.70 -6.67 -13.09
CA VAL A 147 3.87 -7.51 -13.38
C VAL A 147 4.47 -8.09 -12.10
N ALA A 148 4.67 -7.28 -11.07
CA ALA A 148 5.24 -7.75 -9.81
C ALA A 148 4.32 -8.76 -9.10
N PHE A 149 3.01 -8.53 -9.10
CA PHE A 149 2.07 -9.45 -8.46
C PHE A 149 2.00 -10.79 -9.19
N LEU A 150 2.09 -10.79 -10.52
CA LEU A 150 2.25 -12.01 -11.30
C LEU A 150 3.52 -12.78 -10.91
N ALA A 151 4.63 -12.09 -10.64
CA ALA A 151 5.87 -12.73 -10.22
C ALA A 151 5.84 -13.24 -8.77
N ILE A 152 5.26 -12.46 -7.84
CA ILE A 152 5.25 -12.73 -6.40
C ILE A 152 4.24 -13.82 -6.03
N PHE A 153 3.07 -13.84 -6.67
CA PHE A 153 1.96 -14.70 -6.26
C PHE A 153 1.69 -15.86 -7.22
N ARG A 154 2.56 -16.09 -8.21
CA ARG A 154 2.50 -17.30 -9.04
C ARG A 154 2.62 -18.55 -8.16
N ASP A 155 1.78 -19.53 -8.44
CA ASP A 155 1.75 -20.81 -7.75
C ASP A 155 2.94 -21.70 -8.09
#